data_AF-A0A6U5FRC5-F1
#
_entry.id   AF-A0A6U5FRC5-F1
#
_cell.length_a   1.000
_cell.length_b   1.000
_cell.length_c   1.000
_cell.angle_alpha   90.00
_cell.angle_beta   90.00
_cell.angle_gamma   90.00
#
_symmetry.space_group_name_H-M   'P 1'
#
loop_
_entity.id
_entity.type
_entity.pdbx_description
1 polymer ?
#
loop_
_entity_poly.entity_id
_entity_poly.type
_entity_poly.pdbx_seq_one_letter_code
_entity_poly.pdbx_strand_id
1 'polypeptide(L)'
;EAQMVAMSTSTPELPQADALSTRFDGGSLPRVPSSGSCPQLPQANDDAGVFQRRASVRGKEGKQSGVCCLTVGCFDLFHRGHAKLLKRLTSESDKLVIGVHDDESIFGNKGIRTTDSAIKRFSTVQLALRPQDEAFIIHARDPTPYWVGGTDSRGRQVTNMLAKMRAEGWVHFEYKRGDDMKNFPGRSALEKERVEVKFLPYTQGVSASMMRKVWGLNLQVLPDAIAMPVLDAHEIAVYKPLRLALERVAAMRTFPGRVTPNMVTWTSMLCAIPFVLLNLYGFHVAAAVLCVAHDMLDRLDGAVAGSLRRRKDVQVDGPRVFHKGKLVHDGEYGAYLDAMGDKAFGISALLVLCHLPGLPLWWKAIALLKLPLHMALSVVRTQDYRALLMGKKGAALPAVGVGKLATCAENFGCAVAALALGVGTGGATIITAGLLSALSIDMAARSLSHKLRARC
;
A
#
# COMPACT_ATOMS: atom_id res chain seq x y z
N GLU A 1 26.63 -15.59 57.17
CA GLU A 1 25.27 -15.31 57.66
C GLU A 1 24.36 -15.06 56.48
N ALA A 2 23.37 -15.93 56.30
CA ALA A 2 22.38 -15.85 55.25
C ALA A 2 21.18 -15.04 55.76
N GLN A 3 20.72 -14.06 54.98
CA GLN A 3 19.44 -13.39 55.22
C GLN A 3 18.50 -13.72 54.07
N MET A 4 17.54 -14.58 54.38
CA MET A 4 16.35 -14.88 53.60
C MET A 4 15.44 -13.65 53.57
N VAL A 5 15.03 -13.23 52.37
CA VAL A 5 13.83 -12.42 52.18
C VAL A 5 13.00 -13.09 51.10
N ALA A 6 11.83 -13.59 51.51
CA ALA A 6 10.84 -14.22 50.66
C ALA A 6 10.16 -13.18 49.77
N MET A 7 10.12 -13.43 48.45
CA MET A 7 9.26 -12.70 47.51
C MET A 7 8.04 -13.55 47.16
N SER A 8 6.87 -13.08 47.60
CA SER A 8 5.55 -13.63 47.31
C SER A 8 5.17 -13.41 45.84
N THR A 9 4.78 -14.49 45.18
CA THR A 9 4.17 -14.49 43.85
C THR A 9 2.73 -13.96 43.91
N SER A 10 2.43 -12.88 43.18
CA SER A 10 1.05 -12.47 42.90
C SER A 10 0.84 -12.35 41.38
N THR A 11 0.01 -13.26 40.87
CA THR A 11 -0.60 -13.24 39.54
C THR A 11 -1.76 -12.25 39.52
N PRO A 12 -1.91 -11.37 38.51
CA PRO A 12 -3.13 -10.58 38.37
C PRO A 12 -4.24 -11.40 37.72
N GLU A 13 -5.36 -11.53 38.44
CA GLU A 13 -6.61 -12.15 38.01
C GLU A 13 -7.32 -11.33 36.91
N LEU A 14 -7.90 -12.04 35.95
CA LEU A 14 -8.80 -11.51 34.90
C LEU A 14 -10.20 -11.24 35.49
N PRO A 15 -10.86 -10.10 35.19
CA PRO A 15 -12.23 -9.88 35.63
C PRO A 15 -13.22 -10.77 34.88
N GLN A 16 -14.07 -11.44 35.65
CA GLN A 16 -15.18 -12.28 35.20
C GLN A 16 -16.26 -11.47 34.46
N ALA A 17 -16.90 -12.14 33.51
CA ALA A 17 -17.99 -11.64 32.70
C ALA A 17 -19.30 -11.63 33.50
N ASP A 18 -19.87 -10.44 33.71
CA ASP A 18 -21.23 -10.30 34.22
C ASP A 18 -22.24 -10.44 33.09
N ALA A 19 -23.13 -11.41 33.28
CA ALA A 19 -24.32 -11.63 32.49
C ALA A 19 -25.35 -10.52 32.80
N LEU A 20 -25.73 -9.74 31.78
CA LEU A 20 -26.87 -8.85 31.83
C LEU A 20 -27.88 -9.26 30.75
N SER A 21 -28.83 -10.05 31.20
CA SER A 21 -30.08 -10.34 30.52
C SER A 21 -30.86 -9.06 30.28
N THR A 22 -31.19 -8.74 29.04
CA THR A 22 -32.34 -7.89 28.72
C THR A 22 -33.10 -8.43 27.52
N ARG A 23 -34.42 -8.37 27.66
CA ARG A 23 -35.47 -9.06 26.93
C ARG A 23 -35.58 -8.53 25.49
N PHE A 24 -35.91 -9.45 24.58
CA PHE A 24 -36.47 -9.15 23.27
C PHE A 24 -37.89 -8.61 23.44
N ASP A 25 -38.11 -7.34 23.13
CA ASP A 25 -39.44 -6.79 22.83
C ASP A 25 -39.49 -6.33 21.37
N GLY A 26 -40.46 -6.89 20.65
CA GLY A 26 -40.78 -6.52 19.28
C GLY A 26 -41.38 -5.12 19.21
N GLY A 27 -40.77 -4.25 18.42
CA GLY A 27 -41.27 -2.91 18.12
C GLY A 27 -40.94 -2.54 16.68
N SER A 28 -41.98 -2.34 15.88
CA SER A 28 -41.97 -1.88 14.49
C SER A 28 -41.09 -0.66 14.24
N LEU A 29 -40.22 -0.72 13.23
CA LEU A 29 -39.50 0.44 12.70
C LEU A 29 -40.47 1.40 11.97
N PRO A 30 -40.31 2.73 12.13
CA PRO A 30 -41.22 3.72 11.54
C PRO A 30 -41.01 3.86 10.02
N ARG A 31 -42.12 3.88 9.27
CA ARG A 31 -42.19 4.39 7.88
C ARG A 31 -42.16 5.91 7.88
N VAL A 32 -41.82 6.50 6.71
CA VAL A 32 -42.40 7.72 6.04
C VAL A 32 -41.28 8.45 5.26
N PRO A 33 -41.50 9.09 4.07
CA PRO A 33 -42.49 8.87 3.01
C PRO A 33 -41.88 8.75 1.60
N SER A 34 -42.71 8.27 0.67
CA SER A 34 -42.61 8.44 -0.78
C SER A 34 -43.14 9.80 -1.24
N SER A 35 -42.44 10.48 -2.17
CA SER A 35 -42.98 11.11 -3.40
C SER A 35 -42.11 12.29 -3.88
N GLY A 36 -41.78 12.35 -5.18
CA GLY A 36 -41.28 13.58 -5.81
C GLY A 36 -40.40 13.41 -7.07
N SER A 37 -41.01 13.01 -8.19
CA SER A 37 -40.74 13.42 -9.60
C SER A 37 -39.32 13.73 -10.14
N CYS A 38 -38.95 12.93 -11.16
CA CYS A 38 -37.96 12.99 -12.28
C CYS A 38 -37.38 14.36 -12.75
N PRO A 39 -36.20 14.40 -13.43
CA PRO A 39 -36.07 13.88 -14.81
C PRO A 39 -34.78 13.11 -15.18
N GLN A 40 -34.88 12.42 -16.31
CA GLN A 40 -33.93 11.50 -16.95
C GLN A 40 -32.55 12.11 -17.25
N LEU A 41 -31.49 11.34 -17.03
CA LEU A 41 -30.13 11.61 -17.52
C LEU A 41 -29.93 10.97 -18.91
N PRO A 42 -29.32 11.68 -19.88
CA PRO A 42 -29.08 11.15 -21.23
C PRO A 42 -27.96 10.10 -21.24
N GLN A 43 -28.04 9.21 -22.21
CA GLN A 43 -27.06 8.13 -22.46
C GLN A 43 -25.72 8.64 -23.02
N ALA A 44 -24.67 7.89 -22.66
CA ALA A 44 -23.43 7.58 -23.40
C ALA A 44 -22.36 8.68 -23.60
N ASN A 45 -21.18 8.49 -22.99
CA ASN A 45 -19.93 8.09 -23.69
C ASN A 45 -18.68 8.23 -22.77
N ASP A 46 -17.84 7.20 -22.80
CA ASP A 46 -16.37 7.19 -22.67
C ASP A 46 -15.66 8.04 -21.61
N ASP A 47 -15.34 7.44 -20.45
CA ASP A 47 -14.41 8.01 -19.46
C ASP A 47 -13.01 7.38 -19.53
N ALA A 48 -12.22 7.89 -20.47
CA ALA A 48 -10.78 8.07 -20.28
C ALA A 48 -10.54 9.52 -19.84
N GLY A 49 -10.06 9.75 -18.62
CA GLY A 49 -9.48 11.05 -18.24
C GLY A 49 -9.85 11.60 -16.86
N VAL A 50 -9.16 11.15 -15.81
CA VAL A 50 -9.10 11.90 -14.54
C VAL A 50 -8.00 12.95 -14.65
N PHE A 51 -8.25 14.02 -15.41
CA PHE A 51 -7.63 15.34 -15.28
C PHE A 51 -8.48 16.28 -16.12
N GLN A 52 -9.50 16.86 -15.49
CA GLN A 52 -10.32 17.88 -16.12
C GLN A 52 -9.42 19.09 -16.43
N ARG A 53 -9.12 19.27 -17.72
CA ARG A 53 -8.46 20.44 -18.28
C ARG A 53 -9.30 21.67 -17.94
N ARG A 54 -8.90 22.45 -16.94
CA ARG A 54 -9.30 23.86 -16.88
C ARG A 54 -8.56 24.56 -18.01
N ALA A 55 -9.33 25.25 -18.84
CA ALA A 55 -8.90 25.93 -20.05
C ALA A 55 -7.67 26.83 -19.78
N SER A 56 -6.73 26.78 -20.72
CA SER A 56 -5.62 27.72 -20.83
C SER A 56 -6.15 29.14 -20.92
N VAL A 57 -5.78 29.98 -19.96
CA VAL A 57 -5.84 31.44 -20.13
C VAL A 57 -4.42 31.90 -20.42
N ARG A 58 -4.13 32.12 -21.70
CA ARG A 58 -2.93 32.84 -22.14
C ARG A 58 -3.36 34.21 -22.64
N GLY A 59 -2.84 35.25 -21.99
CA GLY A 59 -2.83 36.64 -22.47
C GLY A 59 -3.88 37.56 -21.84
N LYS A 60 -3.44 38.40 -20.88
CA LYS A 60 -3.51 39.88 -20.93
C LYS A 60 -3.03 40.48 -19.60
N GLU A 61 -2.29 41.57 -19.71
CA GLU A 61 -1.86 42.44 -18.62
C GLU A 61 -3.08 42.91 -17.82
N GLY A 62 -3.24 42.32 -16.64
CA GLY A 62 -4.28 42.64 -15.67
C GLY A 62 -3.91 41.95 -14.35
N LYS A 63 -4.08 42.64 -13.21
CA LYS A 63 -3.84 42.07 -11.88
C LYS A 63 -4.55 40.72 -11.77
N GLN A 64 -3.81 39.66 -11.47
CA GLN A 64 -4.39 38.34 -11.26
C GLN A 64 -5.14 38.36 -9.92
N SER A 65 -6.48 38.25 -9.96
CA SER A 65 -7.34 38.22 -8.78
C SER A 65 -7.32 36.88 -8.04
N GLY A 66 -6.48 35.95 -8.46
CA GLY A 66 -6.35 34.62 -7.86
C GLY A 66 -5.43 34.59 -6.64
N VAL A 67 -5.45 33.46 -5.93
CA VAL A 67 -4.63 33.23 -4.73
C VAL A 67 -3.31 32.58 -5.12
N CYS A 68 -2.20 33.23 -4.74
CA CYS A 68 -0.85 32.66 -4.80
C CYS A 68 -0.49 32.04 -3.45
N CYS A 69 -0.43 30.71 -3.40
CA CYS A 69 -0.09 29.96 -2.20
C CYS A 69 1.42 29.68 -2.12
N LEU A 70 1.99 29.91 -0.95
CA LEU A 70 3.41 29.72 -0.63
C LEU A 70 3.55 28.62 0.42
N THR A 71 4.57 27.77 0.28
CA THR A 71 4.90 26.77 1.31
C THR A 71 6.37 26.37 1.25
N VAL A 72 6.89 25.82 2.34
CA VAL A 72 8.25 25.23 2.38
C VAL A 72 8.20 23.84 3.01
N GLY A 73 9.14 22.98 2.61
CA GLY A 73 9.23 21.66 3.19
C GLY A 73 10.53 20.92 2.89
N CYS A 74 10.68 19.78 3.56
CA CYS A 74 11.73 18.82 3.29
C CYS A 74 11.34 17.89 2.13
N PHE A 75 10.10 17.41 2.11
CA PHE A 75 9.59 16.48 1.09
C PHE A 75 10.43 15.19 0.93
N ASP A 76 11.12 14.76 1.99
CA ASP A 76 11.90 13.52 2.03
C ASP A 76 11.00 12.28 2.00
N LEU A 77 11.44 11.22 1.32
CA LEU A 77 10.67 10.00 1.08
C LEU A 77 9.26 10.30 0.60
N PHE A 78 9.12 10.96 -0.56
CA PHE A 78 7.83 11.49 -1.01
C PHE A 78 6.67 10.49 -0.88
N HIS A 79 5.74 10.76 0.05
CA HIS A 79 4.72 9.81 0.47
C HIS A 79 3.30 10.38 0.31
N ARG A 80 2.28 9.55 0.57
CA ARG A 80 0.85 9.93 0.44
C ARG A 80 0.47 11.20 1.21
N GLY A 81 1.16 11.48 2.33
CA GLY A 81 0.98 12.72 3.09
C GLY A 81 1.36 13.96 2.29
N HIS A 82 2.53 13.95 1.63
CA HIS A 82 2.95 15.02 0.73
C HIS A 82 2.02 15.13 -0.48
N ALA A 83 1.62 14.01 -1.10
CA ALA A 83 0.69 14.04 -2.23
C ALA A 83 -0.66 14.65 -1.85
N LYS A 84 -1.21 14.31 -0.67
CA LYS A 84 -2.46 14.89 -0.15
C LYS A 84 -2.31 16.38 0.18
N LEU A 85 -1.18 16.78 0.76
CA LEU A 85 -0.86 18.17 1.02
C LEU A 85 -0.81 18.97 -0.28
N LEU A 86 0.00 18.53 -1.26
CA LEU A 86 0.11 19.23 -2.55
C LEU A 86 -1.24 19.31 -3.25
N LYS A 87 -2.01 18.20 -3.32
CA LYS A 87 -3.35 18.21 -3.90
C LYS A 87 -4.28 19.23 -3.23
N ARG A 88 -4.22 19.34 -1.90
CA ARG A 88 -5.01 20.34 -1.15
C ARG A 88 -4.57 21.76 -1.48
N LEU A 89 -3.26 22.05 -1.43
CA LEU A 89 -2.71 23.37 -1.75
C LEU A 89 -3.08 23.79 -3.17
N THR A 90 -2.93 22.89 -4.14
CA THR A 90 -3.31 23.08 -5.54
C THR A 90 -4.81 23.32 -5.72
N SER A 91 -5.67 22.66 -4.94
CA SER A 91 -7.12 22.87 -5.02
C SER A 91 -7.60 24.18 -4.41
N GLU A 92 -6.84 24.74 -3.47
CA GLU A 92 -7.16 25.98 -2.75
C GLU A 92 -6.36 27.19 -3.27
N SER A 93 -5.68 27.07 -4.42
CA SER A 93 -4.87 28.16 -5.00
C SER A 93 -4.78 28.11 -6.52
N ASP A 94 -4.64 29.29 -7.12
CA ASP A 94 -4.49 29.44 -8.57
C ASP A 94 -3.03 29.28 -9.01
N LYS A 95 -2.09 29.59 -8.11
CA LYS A 95 -0.66 29.32 -8.24
C LYS A 95 -0.07 28.84 -6.93
N LEU A 96 0.81 27.85 -7.00
CA LEU A 96 1.54 27.28 -5.88
C LEU A 96 3.04 27.50 -6.06
N VAL A 97 3.69 28.08 -5.05
CA VAL A 97 5.15 28.29 -4.99
C VAL A 97 5.73 27.52 -3.81
N ILE A 98 6.68 26.62 -4.08
CA ILE A 98 7.20 25.66 -3.09
C ILE A 98 8.71 25.80 -2.91
N GLY A 99 9.15 26.03 -1.67
CA GLY A 99 10.56 25.93 -1.30
C GLY A 99 10.93 24.53 -0.79
N VAL A 100 11.95 23.91 -1.37
CA VAL A 100 12.50 22.61 -0.94
C VAL A 100 13.86 22.80 -0.30
N HIS A 101 14.00 22.52 1.00
CA HIS A 101 15.30 22.67 1.69
C HIS A 101 16.36 21.68 1.21
N ASP A 102 17.63 22.09 1.14
CA ASP A 102 18.77 21.21 0.89
C ASP A 102 19.09 20.29 2.08
N ASP A 103 19.93 19.29 1.84
CA ASP A 103 20.23 18.23 2.83
C ASP A 103 20.94 18.80 4.08
N GLU A 104 21.85 19.75 3.88
CA GLU A 104 22.60 20.41 4.96
C GLU A 104 21.70 21.26 5.86
N SER A 105 20.76 22.03 5.28
CA SER A 105 19.82 22.84 6.06
C SER A 105 18.84 21.97 6.83
N ILE A 106 18.39 20.85 6.26
CA ILE A 106 17.54 19.89 6.97
C ILE A 106 18.29 19.25 8.13
N PHE A 107 19.54 18.85 7.93
CA PHE A 107 20.38 18.33 9.01
C PHE A 107 20.53 19.36 10.12
N GLY A 108 20.80 20.61 9.78
CA GLY A 108 20.92 21.71 10.73
C GLY A 108 19.63 22.07 11.48
N ASN A 109 18.47 21.89 10.87
CA ASN A 109 17.17 22.22 11.47
C ASN A 109 16.59 21.06 12.30
N LYS A 110 16.83 19.82 11.89
CA LYS A 110 16.15 18.63 12.46
C LYS A 110 17.10 17.59 13.06
N GLY A 111 18.41 17.74 12.91
CA GLY A 111 19.40 16.75 13.33
C GLY A 111 19.31 15.41 12.58
N ILE A 112 18.64 15.40 11.43
CA ILE A 112 18.35 14.18 10.66
C ILE A 112 18.93 14.31 9.26
N ARG A 113 19.61 13.24 8.79
CA ARG A 113 19.99 13.12 7.39
C ARG A 113 18.78 12.66 6.56
N THR A 114 18.55 13.34 5.45
CA THR A 114 17.56 12.97 4.44
C THR A 114 17.93 11.64 3.79
N THR A 115 16.92 10.86 3.40
CA THR A 115 17.14 9.63 2.63
C THR A 115 17.28 9.95 1.15
N ASP A 116 16.36 10.77 0.63
CA ASP A 116 16.41 11.24 -0.74
C ASP A 116 17.25 12.51 -0.82
N SER A 117 18.15 12.58 -1.80
CA SER A 117 18.95 13.79 -2.05
C SER A 117 18.08 15.00 -2.36
N ALA A 118 18.58 16.20 -2.09
CA ALA A 118 17.87 17.44 -2.40
C ALA A 118 17.37 17.51 -3.86
N ILE A 119 18.18 17.07 -4.82
CA ILE A 119 17.82 17.03 -6.25
C ILE A 119 16.66 16.07 -6.50
N LYS A 120 16.68 14.88 -5.89
CA LYS A 120 15.61 13.88 -6.04
C LYS A 120 14.30 14.38 -5.45
N ARG A 121 14.34 14.97 -4.24
CA ARG A 121 13.18 15.57 -3.57
C ARG A 121 12.59 16.71 -4.39
N PHE A 122 13.44 17.62 -4.87
CA PHE A 122 13.06 18.72 -5.75
C PHE A 122 12.39 18.21 -7.04
N SER A 123 13.02 17.27 -7.74
CA SER A 123 12.49 16.73 -9.00
C SER A 123 11.15 16.05 -8.80
N THR A 124 10.97 15.32 -7.70
CA THR A 124 9.69 14.65 -7.38
C THR A 124 8.58 15.66 -7.10
N VAL A 125 8.88 16.75 -6.38
CA VAL A 125 7.94 17.85 -6.16
C VAL A 125 7.60 18.54 -7.48
N GLN A 126 8.60 18.86 -8.30
CA GLN A 126 8.42 19.53 -9.59
C GLN A 126 7.50 18.72 -10.53
N LEU A 127 7.64 17.40 -10.56
CA LEU A 127 6.77 16.51 -11.35
C LEU A 127 5.32 16.48 -10.86
N ALA A 128 5.06 16.84 -9.60
CA ALA A 128 3.72 16.87 -9.03
C ALA A 128 2.99 18.22 -9.22
N LEU A 129 3.69 19.24 -9.73
CA LEU A 129 3.18 20.60 -9.86
C LEU A 129 2.47 20.84 -11.20
N ARG A 130 1.56 21.81 -11.24
CA ARG A 130 0.93 22.26 -12.50
C ARG A 130 1.92 23.11 -13.31
N PRO A 131 1.71 23.29 -14.62
CA PRO A 131 2.60 24.11 -15.46
C PRO A 131 2.80 25.56 -15.00
N GLN A 132 1.85 26.13 -14.24
CA GLN A 132 1.92 27.49 -13.71
C GLN A 132 2.55 27.60 -12.30
N ASP A 133 2.73 26.46 -11.63
CA ASP A 133 3.29 26.36 -10.29
C ASP A 133 4.82 26.32 -10.37
N GLU A 134 5.51 26.68 -9.28
CA GLU A 134 6.97 26.78 -9.27
C GLU A 134 7.56 26.17 -7.99
N ALA A 135 8.62 25.38 -8.12
CA ALA A 135 9.45 25.00 -6.98
C ALA A 135 10.86 25.59 -7.10
N PHE A 136 11.50 25.83 -5.96
CA PHE A 136 12.90 26.23 -5.88
C PHE A 136 13.60 25.54 -4.70
N ILE A 137 14.94 25.50 -4.73
CA ILE A 137 15.74 24.92 -3.66
C ILE A 137 16.14 26.00 -2.66
N ILE A 138 15.93 25.73 -1.37
CA ILE A 138 16.35 26.59 -0.25
C ILE A 138 17.63 25.99 0.32
N HIS A 139 18.73 26.72 0.19
CA HIS A 139 20.03 26.27 0.69
C HIS A 139 20.39 26.92 2.03
N ALA A 140 19.41 27.29 2.84
CA ALA A 140 19.59 27.87 4.15
C ALA A 140 18.60 27.28 5.17
N ARG A 141 18.94 27.40 6.45
CA ARG A 141 18.08 26.99 7.56
C ARG A 141 16.84 27.88 7.67
N ASP A 142 17.07 29.19 7.51
CA ASP A 142 16.04 30.20 7.48
C ASP A 142 15.59 30.46 6.02
N PRO A 143 14.32 30.17 5.68
CA PRO A 143 13.80 30.44 4.34
C PRO A 143 13.45 31.91 4.10
N THR A 144 13.49 32.78 5.13
CA THR A 144 13.03 34.18 5.05
C THR A 144 13.64 34.94 3.86
N PRO A 145 14.97 34.91 3.62
CA PRO A 145 15.56 35.67 2.53
C PRO A 145 15.07 35.24 1.14
N TYR A 146 14.66 33.99 0.97
CA TYR A 146 14.12 33.49 -0.29
C TYR A 146 12.70 34.04 -0.56
N TRP A 147 11.96 34.40 0.49
CA TRP A 147 10.62 34.97 0.35
C TRP A 147 10.66 36.47 0.13
N VAL A 148 11.42 37.20 0.96
CA VAL A 148 11.41 38.68 0.99
C VAL A 148 12.65 39.32 0.35
N GLY A 149 13.57 38.50 -0.17
CA GLY A 149 14.85 38.95 -0.71
C GLY A 149 15.91 39.19 0.35
N GLY A 150 17.15 39.34 -0.10
CA GLY A 150 18.31 39.62 0.73
C GLY A 150 19.42 38.59 0.56
N THR A 151 20.22 38.42 1.61
CA THR A 151 21.33 37.47 1.65
C THR A 151 20.96 36.32 2.57
N ASP A 152 21.16 35.09 2.12
CA ASP A 152 20.92 33.91 2.95
C ASP A 152 21.98 33.75 4.06
N SER A 153 21.75 32.83 4.99
CA SER A 153 22.66 32.56 6.09
C SER A 153 24.04 32.03 5.66
N ARG A 154 24.25 31.76 4.37
CA ARG A 154 25.53 31.32 3.79
C ARG A 154 26.17 32.41 2.92
N GLY A 155 25.68 33.66 2.99
CA GLY A 155 26.25 34.80 2.27
C GLY A 155 25.87 34.91 0.81
N ARG A 156 24.90 34.11 0.30
CA ARG A 156 24.46 34.20 -1.09
C ARG A 156 23.31 35.16 -1.24
N GLN A 157 23.34 35.97 -2.30
CA GLN A 157 22.19 36.75 -2.71
C GLN A 157 21.14 35.81 -3.30
N VAL A 158 19.89 35.91 -2.82
CA VAL A 158 18.80 35.04 -3.22
C VAL A 158 17.66 35.81 -3.87
N THR A 159 16.96 35.14 -4.78
CA THR A 159 15.82 35.72 -5.49
C THR A 159 14.67 35.99 -4.52
N ASN A 160 14.12 37.21 -4.57
CA ASN A 160 12.91 37.57 -3.83
C ASN A 160 11.69 36.98 -4.54
N MET A 161 11.19 35.85 -4.05
CA MET A 161 10.05 35.16 -4.66
C MET A 161 8.77 36.00 -4.61
N LEU A 162 8.52 36.76 -3.53
CA LEU A 162 7.33 37.63 -3.46
C LEU A 162 7.39 38.76 -4.49
N ALA A 163 8.53 39.42 -4.65
CA ALA A 163 8.71 40.46 -5.67
C ALA A 163 8.54 39.89 -7.08
N LYS A 164 9.09 38.69 -7.34
CA LYS A 164 8.89 37.98 -8.61
C LYS A 164 7.40 37.73 -8.88
N MET A 165 6.66 37.18 -7.90
CA MET A 165 5.24 36.91 -8.08
C MET A 165 4.41 38.20 -8.23
N ARG A 166 4.75 39.28 -7.53
CA ARG A 166 4.10 40.58 -7.73
C ARG A 166 4.36 41.14 -9.12
N ALA A 167 5.56 40.98 -9.66
CA ALA A 167 5.89 41.36 -11.03
C ALA A 167 5.10 40.54 -12.07
N GLU A 168 4.78 39.29 -11.77
CA GLU A 168 3.87 38.45 -12.57
C GLU A 168 2.37 38.83 -12.42
N GLY A 169 2.05 39.80 -11.55
CA GLY A 169 0.71 40.36 -11.38
C GLY A 169 -0.11 39.80 -10.22
N TRP A 170 0.48 38.98 -9.33
CA TRP A 170 -0.20 38.43 -8.15
C TRP A 170 -0.34 39.46 -7.02
N VAL A 171 -1.53 39.53 -6.43
CA VAL A 171 -1.85 40.51 -5.38
C VAL A 171 -2.18 39.84 -4.04
N HIS A 172 -2.81 38.66 -4.08
CA HIS A 172 -3.23 37.92 -2.88
C HIS A 172 -2.28 36.76 -2.61
N PHE A 173 -1.65 36.77 -1.43
CA PHE A 173 -0.67 35.78 -1.02
C PHE A 173 -1.12 35.07 0.26
N GLU A 174 -1.07 33.74 0.22
CA GLU A 174 -1.32 32.89 1.39
C GLU A 174 -0.10 32.02 1.67
N TYR A 175 0.41 32.01 2.90
CA TYR A 175 1.45 31.08 3.33
C TYR A 175 0.81 29.92 4.09
N LYS A 176 0.84 28.72 3.52
CA LYS A 176 0.25 27.51 4.13
C LYS A 176 1.32 26.60 4.69
N ARG A 177 1.16 26.21 5.95
CA ARG A 177 2.05 25.27 6.65
C ARG A 177 1.29 24.38 7.61
N GLY A 178 1.94 23.32 8.09
CA GLY A 178 1.43 22.54 9.22
C GLY A 178 1.32 23.39 10.49
N ASP A 179 0.38 23.04 11.36
CA ASP A 179 0.17 23.60 12.69
C ASP A 179 1.23 23.16 13.74
N ASP A 180 2.26 22.44 13.29
CA ASP A 180 3.36 21.88 14.07
C ASP A 180 4.29 22.92 14.72
N MET A 181 4.49 24.07 14.06
CA MET A 181 5.34 25.15 14.57
C MET A 181 4.75 26.51 14.18
N LYS A 182 3.97 27.08 15.10
CA LYS A 182 3.27 28.36 14.91
C LYS A 182 4.20 29.57 14.80
N ASN A 183 5.36 29.53 15.47
CA ASN A 183 6.36 30.60 15.50
C ASN A 183 7.58 30.22 14.69
N PHE A 184 7.42 30.25 13.37
CA PHE A 184 8.49 29.85 12.46
C PHE A 184 9.32 31.03 11.95
N PRO A 185 10.60 30.77 11.58
CA PRO A 185 11.45 31.78 10.97
C PRO A 185 10.80 32.36 9.71
N GLY A 186 10.67 33.68 9.66
CA GLY A 186 10.09 34.41 8.53
C GLY A 186 8.62 34.76 8.65
N ARG A 187 7.91 34.29 9.68
CA ARG A 187 6.49 34.63 9.88
C ARG A 187 6.24 36.15 9.90
N SER A 188 6.95 36.87 10.77
CA SER A 188 6.79 38.32 10.88
C SER A 188 7.22 39.08 9.63
N ALA A 189 8.15 38.53 8.85
CA ALA A 189 8.56 39.12 7.57
C ALA A 189 7.46 38.93 6.51
N LEU A 190 6.86 37.74 6.44
CA LEU A 190 5.71 37.45 5.55
C LEU A 190 4.47 38.28 5.92
N GLU A 191 4.16 38.42 7.21
CA GLU A 191 3.03 39.23 7.68
C GLU A 191 3.23 40.73 7.36
N LYS A 192 4.45 41.25 7.48
CA LYS A 192 4.80 42.64 7.04
C LYS A 192 4.57 42.83 5.53
N GLU A 193 4.83 41.79 4.74
CA GLU A 193 4.57 41.75 3.30
C GLU A 193 3.10 41.47 2.94
N ARG A 194 2.19 41.52 3.92
CA ARG A 194 0.73 41.27 3.77
C ARG A 194 0.40 39.87 3.26
N VAL A 195 1.22 38.88 3.58
CA VAL A 195 0.94 37.46 3.31
C VAL A 195 0.10 36.88 4.44
N GLU A 196 -1.06 36.30 4.12
CA GLU A 196 -1.92 35.67 5.11
C GLU A 196 -1.38 34.27 5.49
N VAL A 197 -1.05 34.06 6.77
CA VAL A 197 -0.51 32.77 7.24
C VAL A 197 -1.65 31.86 7.68
N LYS A 198 -1.85 30.73 6.98
CA LYS A 198 -2.87 29.72 7.29
C LYS A 198 -2.21 28.42 7.76
N PHE A 199 -2.72 27.88 8.86
CA PHE A 199 -2.27 26.61 9.41
C PHE A 199 -3.20 25.48 8.96
N LEU A 200 -2.61 24.41 8.44
CA LEU A 200 -3.30 23.21 8.03
C LEU A 200 -3.17 22.15 9.12
N PRO A 201 -4.25 21.42 9.45
CA PRO A 201 -4.19 20.33 10.40
C PRO A 201 -3.23 19.25 9.89
N TYR A 202 -2.35 18.79 10.77
CA TYR A 202 -1.41 17.71 10.45
C TYR A 202 -2.15 16.45 9.96
N THR A 203 -1.65 15.84 8.89
CA THR A 203 -2.19 14.55 8.43
C THR A 203 -1.69 13.46 9.38
N GLN A 204 -2.55 13.03 10.28
CA GLN A 204 -2.26 11.95 11.24
C GLN A 204 -1.89 10.64 10.51
N GLY A 205 -0.87 9.94 11.00
CA GLY A 205 -0.53 8.58 10.59
C GLY A 205 0.46 8.41 9.44
N VAL A 206 1.16 9.45 8.95
CA VAL A 206 2.31 9.26 8.04
C VAL A 206 3.33 10.40 8.18
N SER A 207 4.58 10.10 8.56
CA SER A 207 5.69 11.08 8.54
C SER A 207 7.01 10.46 8.06
N ALA A 208 7.90 11.28 7.49
CA ALA A 208 9.24 10.82 7.12
C ALA A 208 10.03 10.28 8.32
N SER A 209 9.84 10.83 9.53
CA SER A 209 10.48 10.32 10.76
C SER A 209 9.94 8.96 11.19
N MET A 210 8.66 8.73 10.99
CA MET A 210 7.99 7.45 11.23
C MET A 210 8.46 6.40 10.22
N MET A 211 8.54 6.76 8.93
CA MET A 211 9.13 5.91 7.89
C MET A 211 10.60 5.59 8.14
N ARG A 212 11.39 6.55 8.67
CA ARG A 212 12.78 6.33 9.10
C ARG A 212 12.90 5.43 10.33
N LYS A 213 11.98 5.48 11.30
CA LYS A 213 11.94 4.46 12.37
C LYS A 213 11.66 3.06 11.82
N VAL A 214 10.92 2.97 10.72
CA VAL A 214 10.66 1.72 10.00
C VAL A 214 11.83 1.29 9.08
N TRP A 215 12.87 2.11 8.87
CA TRP A 215 14.05 1.70 8.11
C TRP A 215 14.85 0.57 8.77
N GLY A 216 14.70 0.36 10.09
CA GLY A 216 15.19 -0.84 10.76
C GLY A 216 14.48 -2.15 10.36
N LEU A 217 13.43 -2.06 9.53
CA LEU A 217 12.66 -3.19 8.99
C LEU A 217 12.85 -3.33 7.46
N ASN A 218 13.98 -2.92 6.90
CA ASN A 218 14.38 -3.28 5.53
C ASN A 218 14.77 -4.76 5.47
N LEU A 219 13.77 -5.63 5.51
CA LEU A 219 13.93 -7.05 5.33
C LEU A 219 14.11 -7.30 3.82
N GLN A 220 15.36 -7.21 3.36
CA GLN A 220 15.77 -7.44 1.97
C GLN A 220 16.86 -8.50 1.95
N VAL A 221 16.68 -9.51 1.10
CA VAL A 221 17.67 -10.58 0.84
C VAL A 221 18.40 -10.28 -0.46
N LEU A 222 17.69 -9.81 -1.49
CA LEU A 222 18.24 -9.44 -2.79
C LEU A 222 18.36 -7.92 -2.93
N PRO A 223 19.39 -7.41 -3.62
CA PRO A 223 19.48 -5.99 -3.96
C PRO A 223 18.32 -5.52 -4.83
N ASP A 224 17.87 -4.27 -4.65
CA ASP A 224 16.79 -3.66 -5.43
C ASP A 224 17.06 -3.68 -6.95
N ALA A 225 18.32 -3.56 -7.34
CA ALA A 225 18.76 -3.60 -8.74
C ALA A 225 18.44 -4.93 -9.44
N ILE A 226 18.25 -6.02 -8.69
CA ILE A 226 17.88 -7.34 -9.22
C ILE A 226 16.40 -7.61 -8.94
N ALA A 227 15.96 -7.37 -7.72
CA ALA A 227 14.63 -7.71 -7.25
C ALA A 227 13.52 -6.95 -8.00
N MET A 228 13.71 -5.64 -8.25
CA MET A 228 12.69 -4.80 -8.87
C MET A 228 12.50 -5.10 -10.36
N PRO A 229 13.55 -5.25 -11.19
CA PRO A 229 13.37 -5.67 -12.58
C PRO A 229 12.70 -7.04 -12.73
N VAL A 230 13.01 -8.00 -11.85
CA VAL A 230 12.36 -9.31 -11.85
C VAL A 230 10.87 -9.18 -11.51
N LEU A 231 10.53 -8.33 -10.53
CA LEU A 231 9.15 -8.03 -10.19
C LEU A 231 8.39 -7.41 -11.37
N ASP A 232 8.97 -6.41 -12.02
CA ASP A 232 8.36 -5.72 -13.17
C ASP A 232 8.17 -6.68 -14.36
N ALA A 233 9.20 -7.49 -14.65
CA ALA A 233 9.14 -8.51 -15.68
C ALA A 233 8.03 -9.53 -15.41
N HIS A 234 7.93 -10.04 -14.18
CA HIS A 234 6.85 -10.94 -13.79
C HIS A 234 5.47 -10.26 -13.90
N GLU A 235 5.34 -9.00 -13.48
CA GLU A 235 4.06 -8.30 -13.53
C GLU A 235 3.57 -8.11 -14.98
N ILE A 236 4.48 -7.72 -15.88
CA ILE A 236 4.17 -7.44 -17.29
C ILE A 236 3.99 -8.73 -18.09
N ALA A 237 4.91 -9.69 -17.96
CA ALA A 237 4.96 -10.87 -18.83
C ALA A 237 4.10 -12.03 -18.34
N VAL A 238 3.90 -12.17 -17.03
CA VAL A 238 3.22 -13.34 -16.44
C VAL A 238 1.90 -12.95 -15.80
N TYR A 239 1.93 -12.04 -14.83
CA TYR A 239 0.76 -11.77 -14.00
C TYR A 239 -0.38 -11.12 -14.78
N LYS A 240 -0.14 -9.99 -15.46
CA LYS A 240 -1.19 -9.25 -16.20
C LYS A 240 -1.82 -10.08 -17.34
N PRO A 241 -1.05 -10.75 -18.22
CA PRO A 241 -1.63 -11.53 -19.31
C PRO A 241 -2.46 -12.71 -18.80
N LEU A 242 -1.93 -13.45 -17.82
CA LEU A 242 -2.65 -14.58 -17.24
C LEU A 242 -3.92 -14.12 -16.51
N ARG A 243 -3.83 -13.02 -15.76
CA ARG A 243 -5.00 -12.45 -15.07
C ARG A 243 -6.11 -12.11 -16.06
N LEU A 244 -5.78 -11.48 -17.19
CA LEU A 244 -6.75 -11.15 -18.23
C LEU A 244 -7.35 -12.41 -18.86
N ALA A 245 -6.54 -13.45 -19.09
CA ALA A 245 -7.03 -14.73 -19.59
C ALA A 245 -8.02 -15.38 -18.62
N LEU A 246 -7.71 -15.41 -17.32
CA LEU A 246 -8.60 -15.96 -16.28
C LEU A 246 -9.89 -15.13 -16.13
N GLU A 247 -9.82 -13.80 -16.29
CA GLU A 247 -11.01 -12.95 -16.29
C GLU A 247 -11.94 -13.26 -17.48
N ARG A 248 -11.36 -13.54 -18.66
CA ARG A 248 -12.15 -14.01 -19.81
C ARG A 248 -12.79 -15.36 -19.53
N VAL A 249 -12.05 -16.30 -18.93
CA VAL A 249 -12.58 -17.61 -18.54
C VAL A 249 -13.75 -17.47 -17.56
N ALA A 250 -13.60 -16.65 -16.53
CA ALA A 250 -14.64 -16.38 -15.54
C ALA A 250 -15.85 -15.60 -16.09
N ALA A 251 -15.72 -14.98 -17.27
CA ALA A 251 -16.79 -14.29 -17.98
C ALA A 251 -17.49 -15.16 -19.04
N MET A 252 -16.96 -16.35 -19.36
CA MET A 252 -17.58 -17.25 -20.33
C MET A 252 -18.96 -17.71 -19.86
N ARG A 253 -19.90 -17.86 -20.81
CA ARG A 253 -21.25 -18.38 -20.53
C ARG A 253 -21.25 -19.81 -19.99
N THR A 254 -20.22 -20.58 -20.31
CA THR A 254 -20.00 -21.96 -19.82
C THR A 254 -19.45 -21.99 -18.40
N PHE A 255 -18.94 -20.88 -17.87
CA PHE A 255 -18.42 -20.85 -16.51
C PHE A 255 -19.58 -21.00 -15.49
N PRO A 256 -19.46 -21.86 -14.47
CA PRO A 256 -20.58 -22.15 -13.58
C PRO A 256 -21.03 -20.89 -12.82
N GLY A 257 -22.26 -20.43 -13.08
CA GLY A 257 -22.80 -19.20 -12.50
C GLY A 257 -22.92 -19.19 -10.97
N ARG A 258 -22.87 -20.37 -10.34
CA ARG A 258 -22.93 -20.57 -8.87
C ARG A 258 -21.58 -20.48 -8.18
N VAL A 259 -20.47 -20.51 -8.92
CA VAL A 259 -19.12 -20.46 -8.34
C VAL A 259 -18.85 -19.04 -7.85
N THR A 260 -18.68 -18.91 -6.54
CA THR A 260 -18.28 -17.65 -5.90
C THR A 260 -16.76 -17.59 -5.75
N PRO A 261 -16.17 -16.38 -5.60
CA PRO A 261 -14.73 -16.25 -5.35
C PRO A 261 -14.28 -17.08 -4.15
N ASN A 262 -15.02 -16.98 -3.04
CA ASN A 262 -14.67 -17.71 -1.81
C ASN A 262 -14.68 -19.23 -2.00
N MET A 263 -15.56 -19.78 -2.84
CA MET A 263 -15.55 -21.21 -3.17
C MET A 263 -14.27 -21.63 -3.90
N VAL A 264 -13.77 -20.77 -4.81
CA VAL A 264 -12.51 -21.01 -5.50
C VAL A 264 -11.35 -20.98 -4.50
N THR A 265 -11.33 -19.99 -3.60
CA THR A 265 -10.32 -19.89 -2.53
C THR A 265 -10.33 -21.13 -1.62
N TRP A 266 -11.51 -21.59 -1.18
CA TRP A 266 -11.64 -22.82 -0.40
C TRP A 266 -11.15 -24.06 -1.15
N THR A 267 -11.44 -24.15 -2.44
CA THR A 267 -10.97 -25.25 -3.30
C THR A 267 -9.44 -25.22 -3.42
N SER A 268 -8.87 -24.04 -3.60
CA SER A 268 -7.42 -23.82 -3.59
C SER A 268 -6.79 -24.29 -2.28
N MET A 269 -7.36 -23.90 -1.14
CA MET A 269 -6.89 -24.31 0.19
C MET A 269 -7.00 -25.83 0.42
N LEU A 270 -8.07 -26.46 -0.06
CA LEU A 270 -8.27 -27.91 0.05
C LEU A 270 -7.22 -28.71 -0.71
N CYS A 271 -6.51 -28.13 -1.69
CA CYS A 271 -5.41 -28.79 -2.39
C CYS A 271 -4.22 -29.11 -1.47
N ALA A 272 -4.12 -28.49 -0.30
CA ALA A 272 -3.03 -28.73 0.65
C ALA A 272 -2.98 -30.18 1.13
N ILE A 273 -4.13 -30.78 1.46
CA ILE A 273 -4.20 -32.15 1.99
C ILE A 273 -3.79 -33.17 0.91
N PRO A 274 -4.38 -33.17 -0.31
CA PRO A 274 -3.93 -34.07 -1.36
C PRO A 274 -2.46 -33.84 -1.76
N PHE A 275 -1.96 -32.59 -1.74
CA PHE A 275 -0.54 -32.32 -2.01
C PHE A 275 0.39 -33.02 -1.01
N VAL A 276 0.05 -32.95 0.29
CA VAL A 276 0.79 -33.64 1.35
C VAL A 276 0.71 -35.16 1.15
N LEU A 277 -0.49 -35.71 0.96
CA LEU A 277 -0.69 -37.15 0.79
C LEU A 277 0.05 -37.69 -0.44
N LEU A 278 -0.07 -37.03 -1.59
CA LEU A 278 0.63 -37.45 -2.82
C LEU A 278 2.14 -37.52 -2.61
N ASN A 279 2.72 -36.55 -1.91
CA ASN A 279 4.15 -36.55 -1.58
C ASN A 279 4.54 -37.66 -0.60
N LEU A 280 3.75 -37.90 0.45
CA LEU A 280 4.00 -38.97 1.42
C LEU A 280 3.90 -40.37 0.79
N TYR A 281 3.02 -40.56 -0.18
CA TYR A 281 2.86 -41.82 -0.93
C TYR A 281 3.80 -41.95 -2.15
N GLY A 282 4.71 -40.99 -2.37
CA GLY A 282 5.69 -41.05 -3.45
C GLY A 282 5.20 -40.60 -4.84
N PHE A 283 3.96 -40.11 -4.97
CA PHE A 283 3.39 -39.57 -6.20
C PHE A 283 3.82 -38.11 -6.45
N HIS A 284 5.12 -37.85 -6.46
CA HIS A 284 5.66 -36.48 -6.47
C HIS A 284 5.34 -35.70 -7.76
N VAL A 285 5.27 -36.36 -8.91
CA VAL A 285 4.88 -35.70 -10.18
C VAL A 285 3.44 -35.22 -10.13
N ALA A 286 2.53 -36.04 -9.58
CA ALA A 286 1.13 -35.64 -9.39
C ALA A 286 1.02 -34.49 -8.39
N ALA A 287 1.84 -34.51 -7.32
CA ALA A 287 1.91 -33.39 -6.39
C ALA A 287 2.41 -32.10 -7.04
N ALA A 288 3.41 -32.17 -7.92
CA ALA A 288 3.91 -31.01 -8.67
C ALA A 288 2.81 -30.40 -9.56
N VAL A 289 2.07 -31.24 -10.30
CA VAL A 289 0.92 -30.81 -11.12
C VAL A 289 -0.17 -30.17 -10.25
N LEU A 290 -0.49 -30.77 -9.10
CA LEU A 290 -1.48 -30.24 -8.17
C LEU A 290 -1.06 -28.88 -7.61
N CYS A 291 0.22 -28.67 -7.34
CA CYS A 291 0.74 -27.37 -6.87
C CYS A 291 0.59 -26.27 -7.92
N VAL A 292 0.85 -26.58 -9.20
CA VAL A 292 0.56 -25.65 -10.30
C VAL A 292 -0.94 -25.38 -10.44
N ALA A 293 -1.78 -26.41 -10.29
CA ALA A 293 -3.23 -26.25 -10.30
C ALA A 293 -3.73 -25.36 -9.15
N HIS A 294 -3.18 -25.52 -7.95
CA HIS A 294 -3.43 -24.64 -6.81
C HIS A 294 -3.08 -23.18 -7.14
N ASP A 295 -1.88 -22.91 -7.70
CA ASP A 295 -1.47 -21.55 -8.09
C ASP A 295 -2.42 -20.92 -9.14
N MET A 296 -3.00 -21.73 -10.03
CA MET A 296 -4.02 -21.25 -10.97
C MET A 296 -5.37 -20.97 -10.31
N LEU A 297 -5.80 -21.80 -9.35
CA LEU A 297 -7.03 -21.57 -8.57
C LEU A 297 -6.91 -20.32 -7.72
N ASP A 298 -5.77 -20.10 -7.09
CA ASP A 298 -5.44 -18.89 -6.34
C ASP A 298 -5.62 -17.64 -7.20
N ARG A 299 -5.11 -17.63 -8.43
CA ARG A 299 -5.30 -16.48 -9.35
C ARG A 299 -6.73 -16.33 -9.87
N LEU A 300 -7.45 -17.45 -9.97
CA LEU A 300 -8.81 -17.52 -10.51
C LEU A 300 -9.82 -16.88 -9.57
N ASP A 301 -9.65 -16.97 -8.25
CA ASP A 301 -10.63 -16.45 -7.30
C ASP A 301 -10.87 -14.95 -7.48
N GLY A 302 -9.81 -14.18 -7.68
CA GLY A 302 -9.90 -12.75 -7.89
C GLY A 302 -10.45 -12.45 -9.27
N ALA A 303 -10.21 -13.32 -10.26
CA ALA A 303 -10.73 -13.14 -11.62
C ALA A 303 -12.24 -13.35 -11.63
N VAL A 304 -12.73 -14.34 -10.87
CA VAL A 304 -14.14 -14.55 -10.57
C VAL A 304 -14.71 -13.36 -9.80
N ALA A 305 -14.00 -12.80 -8.81
CA ALA A 305 -14.44 -11.61 -8.09
C ALA A 305 -14.58 -10.39 -9.02
N GLY A 306 -13.60 -10.20 -9.92
CA GLY A 306 -13.62 -9.14 -10.93
C GLY A 306 -14.77 -9.28 -11.93
N SER A 307 -14.99 -10.51 -12.44
CA SER A 307 -16.11 -10.83 -13.33
C SER A 307 -17.47 -10.62 -12.65
N LEU A 308 -17.61 -11.11 -11.41
CA LEU A 308 -18.85 -11.00 -10.63
C LEU A 308 -19.28 -9.54 -10.44
N ARG A 309 -18.33 -8.65 -10.13
CA ARG A 309 -18.59 -7.20 -9.94
C ARG A 309 -19.06 -6.48 -11.22
N ARG A 310 -18.77 -7.02 -12.41
CA ARG A 310 -19.17 -6.43 -13.70
C ARG A 310 -20.51 -6.96 -14.23
N ARG A 311 -21.13 -7.92 -13.55
CA ARG A 311 -22.43 -8.46 -13.98
C ARG A 311 -23.53 -7.41 -13.79
N LYS A 312 -24.52 -7.39 -14.70
CA LYS A 312 -25.63 -6.41 -14.67
C LYS A 312 -26.71 -6.74 -13.63
N ASP A 313 -26.75 -7.99 -13.17
CA ASP A 313 -27.76 -8.53 -12.25
C ASP A 313 -27.34 -8.46 -10.77
N VAL A 314 -26.25 -7.75 -10.46
CA VAL A 314 -25.74 -7.58 -9.10
C VAL A 314 -25.62 -6.10 -8.74
N GLN A 315 -25.84 -5.79 -7.47
CA GLN A 315 -25.62 -4.48 -6.89
C GLN A 315 -24.26 -4.47 -6.18
N VAL A 316 -23.42 -3.48 -6.48
CA VAL A 316 -22.10 -3.31 -5.86
C VAL A 316 -22.16 -2.15 -4.88
N ASP A 317 -21.79 -2.40 -3.63
CA ASP A 317 -21.66 -1.38 -2.59
C ASP A 317 -20.26 -1.49 -1.97
N GLY A 318 -19.36 -0.61 -2.39
CA GLY A 318 -17.95 -0.64 -1.98
C GLY A 318 -17.30 -2.02 -2.22
N PRO A 319 -16.80 -2.71 -1.19
CA PRO A 319 -16.20 -4.05 -1.32
C PRO A 319 -17.25 -5.17 -1.45
N ARG A 320 -18.53 -4.91 -1.17
CA ARG A 320 -19.59 -5.93 -1.10
C ARG A 320 -20.38 -6.03 -2.40
N VAL A 321 -20.80 -7.23 -2.73
CA VAL A 321 -21.58 -7.56 -3.93
C VAL A 321 -22.85 -8.31 -3.51
N PHE A 322 -23.99 -7.78 -3.93
CA PHE A 322 -25.31 -8.30 -3.62
C PHE A 322 -26.01 -8.80 -4.89
N HIS A 323 -26.67 -9.96 -4.80
CA HIS A 323 -27.56 -10.46 -5.86
C HIS A 323 -28.95 -10.66 -5.26
N LYS A 324 -29.97 -10.03 -5.85
CA LYS A 324 -31.36 -10.06 -5.35
C LYS A 324 -31.47 -9.74 -3.85
N GLY A 325 -30.72 -8.74 -3.38
CA GLY A 325 -30.69 -8.31 -1.97
C GLY A 325 -29.91 -9.22 -1.02
N LYS A 326 -29.34 -10.34 -1.48
CA LYS A 326 -28.49 -11.23 -0.66
C LYS A 326 -27.02 -10.93 -0.91
N LEU A 327 -26.22 -10.86 0.15
CA LEU A 327 -24.77 -10.72 0.06
C LEU A 327 -24.19 -12.00 -0.56
N VAL A 328 -23.53 -11.88 -1.72
CA VAL A 328 -22.90 -13.01 -2.43
C VAL A 328 -21.40 -13.02 -2.22
N HIS A 329 -20.78 -11.85 -2.12
CA HIS A 329 -19.35 -11.73 -1.93
C HIS A 329 -19.01 -10.46 -1.13
N ASP A 330 -18.20 -10.61 -0.10
CA ASP A 330 -17.54 -9.52 0.59
C ASP A 330 -16.06 -9.54 0.20
N GLY A 331 -15.60 -8.52 -0.52
CA GLY A 331 -14.24 -8.44 -1.03
C GLY A 331 -13.17 -8.31 0.07
N GLU A 332 -13.52 -7.79 1.24
CA GLU A 332 -12.57 -7.67 2.36
C GLU A 332 -12.36 -9.02 3.04
N TYR A 333 -13.45 -9.74 3.29
CA TYR A 333 -13.37 -11.13 3.76
C TYR A 333 -12.72 -12.04 2.73
N GLY A 334 -13.06 -11.89 1.45
CA GLY A 334 -12.47 -12.64 0.34
C GLY A 334 -10.95 -12.46 0.29
N ALA A 335 -10.46 -11.23 0.35
CA ALA A 335 -9.01 -10.94 0.36
C ALA A 335 -8.31 -11.44 1.64
N TYR A 336 -9.00 -11.48 2.78
CA TYR A 336 -8.48 -12.09 3.99
C TYR A 336 -8.38 -13.61 3.85
N LEU A 337 -9.44 -14.26 3.36
CA LEU A 337 -9.52 -15.70 3.14
C LEU A 337 -8.46 -16.18 2.15
N ASP A 338 -8.35 -15.52 1.01
CA ASP A 338 -7.30 -15.70 -0.01
C ASP A 338 -5.91 -15.65 0.64
N ALA A 339 -5.66 -14.55 1.35
CA ALA A 339 -4.41 -14.39 2.05
C ALA A 339 -4.15 -15.44 3.13
N MET A 340 -5.13 -16.12 3.73
CA MET A 340 -4.91 -17.22 4.67
C MET A 340 -4.73 -18.57 3.96
N GLY A 341 -5.50 -18.82 2.90
CA GLY A 341 -5.45 -20.05 2.09
C GLY A 341 -4.06 -20.29 1.51
N ASP A 342 -3.47 -19.24 0.94
CA ASP A 342 -2.06 -19.20 0.51
C ASP A 342 -1.08 -19.76 1.55
N LYS A 343 -1.21 -19.32 2.80
CA LYS A 343 -0.24 -19.67 3.86
C LYS A 343 -0.50 -21.06 4.36
N ALA A 344 -1.77 -21.47 4.43
CA ALA A 344 -2.11 -22.84 4.78
C ALA A 344 -1.52 -23.83 3.77
N PHE A 345 -1.67 -23.57 2.46
CA PHE A 345 -1.07 -24.39 1.42
C PHE A 345 0.46 -24.33 1.48
N GLY A 346 1.04 -23.13 1.48
CA GLY A 346 2.48 -22.90 1.49
C GLY A 346 3.21 -23.55 2.67
N ILE A 347 2.69 -23.36 3.90
CA ILE A 347 3.24 -24.00 5.11
C ILE A 347 3.17 -25.53 4.99
N SER A 348 2.02 -26.08 4.58
CA SER A 348 1.86 -27.54 4.46
C SER A 348 2.80 -28.12 3.42
N ALA A 349 2.95 -27.44 2.28
CA ALA A 349 3.83 -27.85 1.19
C ALA A 349 5.30 -27.83 1.59
N LEU A 350 5.76 -26.78 2.26
CA LEU A 350 7.15 -26.68 2.74
C LEU A 350 7.45 -27.73 3.81
N LEU A 351 6.52 -27.98 4.75
CA LEU A 351 6.70 -28.96 5.80
C LEU A 351 6.84 -30.40 5.24
N VAL A 352 5.96 -30.80 4.32
CA VAL A 352 6.04 -32.15 3.73
C VAL A 352 7.31 -32.32 2.90
N LEU A 353 7.69 -31.33 2.08
CA LEU A 353 8.90 -31.40 1.27
C LEU A 353 10.18 -31.42 2.13
N CYS A 354 10.22 -30.67 3.23
CA CYS A 354 11.33 -30.73 4.19
C CYS A 354 11.42 -32.08 4.91
N HIS A 355 10.28 -32.72 5.18
CA HIS A 355 10.23 -34.03 5.83
C HIS A 355 10.77 -35.15 4.94
N LEU A 356 10.52 -35.08 3.63
CA LEU A 356 10.93 -36.12 2.68
C LEU A 356 12.46 -36.22 2.55
N PRO A 357 13.01 -37.45 2.39
CA PRO A 357 14.39 -37.65 1.98
C PRO A 357 14.57 -37.26 0.50
N GLY A 358 15.78 -36.85 0.10
CA GLY A 358 16.13 -36.57 -1.30
C GLY A 358 16.39 -35.09 -1.64
N LEU A 359 15.80 -34.15 -0.91
CA LEU A 359 16.15 -32.73 -1.03
C LEU A 359 17.38 -32.38 -0.17
N PRO A 360 18.33 -31.57 -0.67
CA PRO A 360 19.56 -31.25 0.06
C PRO A 360 19.29 -30.34 1.26
N LEU A 361 20.17 -30.43 2.26
CA LEU A 361 20.03 -29.69 3.52
C LEU A 361 19.94 -28.17 3.32
N TRP A 362 20.72 -27.62 2.39
CA TRP A 362 20.70 -26.19 2.09
C TRP A 362 19.33 -25.73 1.56
N TRP A 363 18.65 -26.54 0.75
CA TRP A 363 17.31 -26.22 0.26
C TRP A 363 16.31 -26.25 1.41
N LYS A 364 16.40 -27.29 2.27
CA LYS A 364 15.54 -27.40 3.47
C LYS A 364 15.72 -26.20 4.40
N ALA A 365 16.95 -25.72 4.58
CA ALA A 365 17.23 -24.53 5.38
C ALA A 365 16.55 -23.27 4.80
N ILE A 366 16.63 -23.06 3.47
CA ILE A 366 15.93 -21.97 2.78
C ILE A 366 14.41 -22.12 2.97
N ALA A 367 13.85 -23.30 2.74
CA ALA A 367 12.42 -23.57 2.92
C ALA A 367 11.94 -23.28 4.36
N LEU A 368 12.71 -23.67 5.37
CA LEU A 368 12.37 -23.42 6.78
C LEU A 368 12.45 -21.94 7.17
N LEU A 369 13.34 -21.15 6.56
CA LEU A 369 13.40 -19.69 6.77
C LEU A 369 12.12 -18.97 6.34
N LYS A 370 11.33 -19.58 5.45
CA LYS A 370 10.06 -19.02 4.97
C LYS A 370 8.92 -19.16 5.97
N LEU A 371 8.93 -20.19 6.82
CA LEU A 371 7.87 -20.45 7.81
C LEU A 371 7.61 -19.27 8.77
N PRO A 372 8.62 -18.64 9.41
CA PRO A 372 8.38 -17.49 10.28
C PRO A 372 7.80 -16.28 9.51
N LEU A 373 8.15 -16.10 8.23
CA LEU A 373 7.55 -15.06 7.39
C LEU A 373 6.08 -15.31 7.13
N HIS A 374 5.68 -16.56 6.89
CA HIS A 374 4.26 -16.94 6.76
C HIS A 374 3.49 -16.66 8.05
N MET A 375 4.05 -17.00 9.21
CA MET A 375 3.44 -16.73 10.50
C MET A 375 3.28 -15.21 10.73
N ALA A 376 4.34 -14.43 10.50
CA ALA A 376 4.29 -12.98 10.64
C ALA A 376 3.26 -12.33 9.69
N LEU A 377 3.25 -12.73 8.42
CA LEU A 377 2.27 -12.24 7.44
C LEU A 377 0.84 -12.65 7.80
N SER A 378 0.63 -13.84 8.38
CA SER A 378 -0.68 -14.32 8.82
C SER A 378 -1.21 -13.51 10.01
N VAL A 379 -0.35 -13.23 11.00
CA VAL A 379 -0.68 -12.35 12.13
C VAL A 379 -1.03 -10.95 11.63
N VAL A 380 -0.20 -10.38 10.75
CA VAL A 380 -0.44 -9.05 10.18
C VAL A 380 -1.78 -9.01 9.45
N ARG A 381 -2.06 -9.97 8.56
CA ARG A 381 -3.33 -10.02 7.83
C ARG A 381 -4.54 -10.18 8.75
N THR A 382 -4.43 -10.99 9.80
CA THR A 382 -5.52 -11.18 10.77
C THR A 382 -5.78 -9.91 11.57
N GLN A 383 -4.74 -9.21 12.01
CA GLN A 383 -4.87 -7.93 12.69
C GLN A 383 -5.45 -6.84 11.78
N ASP A 384 -5.02 -6.76 10.52
CA ASP A 384 -5.55 -5.81 9.53
C ASP A 384 -7.05 -6.05 9.31
N TYR A 385 -7.46 -7.31 9.14
CA TYR A 385 -8.86 -7.68 8.96
C TYR A 385 -9.71 -7.39 10.21
N ARG A 386 -9.20 -7.71 11.41
CA ARG A 386 -9.90 -7.37 12.67
C ARG A 386 -10.06 -5.87 12.86
N ALA A 387 -9.02 -5.10 12.57
CA ALA A 387 -9.08 -3.63 12.66
C ALA A 387 -10.10 -3.05 11.68
N LEU A 388 -10.22 -3.65 10.50
CA LEU A 388 -11.22 -3.30 9.50
C LEU A 388 -12.65 -3.61 9.99
N LEU A 389 -12.88 -4.76 10.61
CA LEU A 389 -14.17 -5.10 11.24
C LEU A 389 -14.56 -4.11 12.35
N MET A 390 -13.57 -3.50 13.02
CA MET A 390 -13.79 -2.44 14.02
C MET A 390 -14.01 -1.05 13.40
N GLY A 391 -14.12 -0.93 12.07
CA GLY A 391 -14.38 0.33 11.37
C GLY A 391 -13.17 1.26 11.25
N LYS A 392 -11.94 0.79 11.50
CA LYS A 392 -10.73 1.62 11.34
C LYS A 392 -10.43 1.84 9.85
N LYS A 393 -10.51 3.10 9.40
CA LYS A 393 -10.19 3.48 8.01
C LYS A 393 -8.71 3.26 7.71
N GLY A 394 -8.41 2.58 6.60
CA GLY A 394 -7.04 2.37 6.10
C GLY A 394 -6.29 1.16 6.70
N ALA A 395 -6.95 0.32 7.49
CA ALA A 395 -6.31 -0.79 8.20
C ALA A 395 -5.93 -2.00 7.31
N ALA A 396 -6.59 -2.19 6.16
CA ALA A 396 -6.29 -3.29 5.25
C ALA A 396 -5.64 -2.77 3.95
N LEU A 397 -4.35 -3.09 3.77
CA LEU A 397 -3.69 -2.83 2.50
C LEU A 397 -3.99 -3.91 1.47
N PRO A 398 -4.31 -3.55 0.21
CA PRO A 398 -4.40 -4.52 -0.87
C PRO A 398 -3.05 -5.22 -1.10
N ALA A 399 -3.09 -6.42 -1.66
CA ALA A 399 -1.88 -7.14 -2.05
C ALA A 399 -1.10 -6.34 -3.11
N VAL A 400 0.16 -6.04 -2.81
CA VAL A 400 1.11 -5.39 -3.74
C VAL A 400 1.74 -6.46 -4.63
N GLY A 401 2.24 -6.09 -5.82
CA GLY A 401 2.90 -7.00 -6.76
C GLY A 401 3.92 -7.94 -6.10
N VAL A 402 4.71 -7.43 -5.14
CA VAL A 402 5.67 -8.23 -4.35
C VAL A 402 5.04 -9.43 -3.65
N GLY A 403 3.84 -9.29 -3.09
CA GLY A 403 3.17 -10.40 -2.40
C GLY A 403 2.76 -11.51 -3.37
N LYS A 404 2.30 -11.13 -4.57
CA LYS A 404 1.88 -12.07 -5.62
C LYS A 404 3.07 -12.83 -6.20
N LEU A 405 4.19 -12.15 -6.43
CA LEU A 405 5.43 -12.82 -6.85
C LEU A 405 5.97 -13.74 -5.74
N ALA A 406 5.83 -13.37 -4.46
CA ALA A 406 6.23 -14.23 -3.36
C ALA A 406 5.47 -15.57 -3.37
N THR A 407 4.13 -15.53 -3.48
CA THR A 407 3.28 -16.72 -3.56
C THR A 407 3.60 -17.54 -4.83
N CYS A 408 3.68 -16.89 -5.99
CA CYS A 408 4.02 -17.56 -7.25
C CYS A 408 5.38 -18.28 -7.18
N ALA A 409 6.43 -17.59 -6.71
CA ALA A 409 7.77 -18.18 -6.63
C ALA A 409 7.81 -19.35 -5.64
N GLU A 410 7.02 -19.29 -4.56
CA GLU A 410 6.89 -20.39 -3.60
C GLU A 410 6.22 -21.61 -4.23
N ASN A 411 5.05 -21.43 -4.83
CA ASN A 411 4.29 -22.52 -5.44
C ASN A 411 5.10 -23.21 -6.54
N PHE A 412 5.72 -22.43 -7.43
CA PHE A 412 6.59 -23.00 -8.46
C PHE A 412 7.85 -23.64 -7.86
N GLY A 413 8.45 -23.07 -6.81
CA GLY A 413 9.57 -23.67 -6.09
C GLY A 413 9.22 -25.04 -5.49
N CYS A 414 8.05 -25.15 -4.85
CA CYS A 414 7.51 -26.40 -4.32
C CYS A 414 7.18 -27.42 -5.42
N ALA A 415 6.60 -26.97 -6.54
CA ALA A 415 6.29 -27.83 -7.67
C ALA A 415 7.58 -28.40 -8.30
N VAL A 416 8.61 -27.57 -8.51
CA VAL A 416 9.90 -28.01 -9.05
C VAL A 416 10.63 -28.91 -8.07
N ALA A 417 10.56 -28.65 -6.76
CA ALA A 417 11.14 -29.52 -5.74
C ALA A 417 10.46 -30.91 -5.72
N ALA A 418 9.12 -30.95 -5.79
CA ALA A 418 8.37 -32.20 -5.91
C ALA A 418 8.73 -32.93 -7.22
N LEU A 419 8.82 -32.21 -8.34
CA LEU A 419 9.23 -32.81 -9.62
C LEU A 419 10.64 -33.41 -9.56
N ALA A 420 11.58 -32.73 -8.87
CA ALA A 420 12.94 -33.24 -8.68
C ALA A 420 12.97 -34.56 -7.91
N LEU A 421 12.11 -34.71 -6.90
CA LEU A 421 11.94 -35.98 -6.18
C LEU A 421 11.31 -37.07 -7.06
N GLY A 422 10.36 -36.72 -7.94
CA GLY A 422 9.60 -37.70 -8.74
C GLY A 422 10.34 -38.23 -9.97
N VAL A 423 11.13 -37.40 -10.64
CA VAL A 423 11.80 -37.77 -11.90
C VAL A 423 13.29 -38.08 -11.67
N GLY A 424 13.80 -37.87 -10.45
CA GLY A 424 15.22 -38.02 -10.15
C GLY A 424 16.10 -37.02 -10.91
N THR A 425 15.53 -35.88 -11.30
CA THR A 425 16.25 -34.87 -12.11
C THR A 425 17.40 -34.26 -11.31
N GLY A 426 18.55 -34.11 -11.97
CA GLY A 426 19.82 -33.74 -11.35
C GLY A 426 19.88 -32.35 -10.72
N GLY A 427 21.07 -31.96 -10.25
CA GLY A 427 21.28 -30.75 -9.44
C GLY A 427 20.67 -29.45 -9.99
N ALA A 428 20.50 -29.31 -11.31
CA ALA A 428 19.90 -28.12 -11.94
C ALA A 428 18.45 -27.84 -11.52
N THR A 429 17.59 -28.87 -11.39
CA THR A 429 16.19 -28.66 -10.97
C THR A 429 16.11 -28.26 -9.51
N ILE A 430 16.95 -28.85 -8.66
CA ILE A 430 17.03 -28.52 -7.24
C ILE A 430 17.57 -27.10 -7.03
N ILE A 431 18.59 -26.69 -7.81
CA ILE A 431 19.09 -25.32 -7.82
C ILE A 431 17.97 -24.35 -8.22
N THR A 432 17.21 -24.67 -9.27
CA THR A 432 16.07 -23.84 -9.71
C THR A 432 15.01 -23.69 -8.61
N ALA A 433 14.63 -24.79 -7.95
CA ALA A 433 13.73 -24.76 -6.80
C ALA A 433 14.28 -23.90 -5.66
N GLY A 434 15.59 -23.98 -5.40
CA GLY A 434 16.28 -23.15 -4.41
C GLY A 434 16.25 -21.66 -4.71
N LEU A 435 16.53 -21.28 -5.96
CA LEU A 435 16.47 -19.89 -6.43
C LEU A 435 15.06 -19.30 -6.32
N LEU A 436 14.04 -20.09 -6.68
CA LEU A 436 12.63 -19.70 -6.53
C LEU A 436 12.24 -19.53 -5.05
N SER A 437 12.67 -20.44 -4.17
CA SER A 437 12.45 -20.30 -2.73
C SER A 437 13.14 -19.06 -2.15
N ALA A 438 14.37 -18.76 -2.58
CA ALA A 438 15.08 -17.55 -2.15
C ALA A 438 14.38 -16.26 -2.62
N LEU A 439 13.94 -16.22 -3.88
CA LEU A 439 13.14 -15.12 -4.42
C LEU A 439 11.82 -14.95 -3.64
N SER A 440 11.16 -16.05 -3.31
CA SER A 440 9.93 -16.02 -2.52
C SER A 440 10.14 -15.42 -1.12
N ILE A 441 11.26 -15.74 -0.46
CA ILE A 441 11.62 -15.17 0.85
C ILE A 441 11.83 -13.67 0.72
N ASP A 442 12.66 -13.23 -0.25
CA ASP A 442 12.92 -11.80 -0.49
C ASP A 442 11.62 -11.02 -0.74
N MET A 443 10.76 -11.53 -1.62
CA MET A 443 9.50 -10.88 -1.97
C MET A 443 8.50 -10.84 -0.80
N ALA A 444 8.45 -11.89 0.03
CA ALA A 444 7.63 -11.88 1.23
C ALA A 444 8.17 -10.97 2.32
N ALA A 445 9.50 -10.90 2.49
CA ALA A 445 10.19 -10.00 3.38
C ALA A 445 9.86 -8.54 3.02
N ARG A 446 9.98 -8.18 1.73
CA ARG A 446 9.55 -6.89 1.17
C ARG A 446 8.06 -6.63 1.35
N SER A 447 7.20 -7.65 1.13
CA SER A 447 5.76 -7.52 1.35
C SER A 447 5.42 -7.26 2.81
N LEU A 448 6.11 -7.92 3.75
CA LEU A 448 5.94 -7.73 5.18
C LEU A 448 6.38 -6.32 5.58
N SER A 449 7.56 -5.88 5.15
CA SER A 449 8.05 -4.52 5.37
C SER A 449 7.08 -3.46 4.84
N HIS A 450 6.52 -3.65 3.64
CA HIS A 450 5.50 -2.75 3.09
C HIS A 450 4.25 -2.69 3.97
N LYS A 451 3.75 -3.83 4.48
CA LYS A 451 2.57 -3.87 5.34
C LYS A 451 2.82 -3.23 6.71
N LEU A 452 3.95 -3.55 7.32
CA LEU A 452 4.35 -2.96 8.61
C LEU A 452 4.53 -1.43 8.49
N ARG A 453 5.11 -0.95 7.39
CA ARG A 453 5.24 0.50 7.10
C ARG A 453 3.93 1.24 7.07
N ALA A 454 2.88 0.63 6.54
CA ALA A 454 1.59 1.31 6.42
C ALA A 454 0.79 1.36 7.73
N ARG A 455 1.23 0.62 8.76
CA ARG A 455 0.63 0.67 10.10
C ARG A 455 1.24 1.76 10.97
N CYS A 456 2.43 2.23 10.61
CA CYS A 456 3.10 3.36 11.25
C CYS A 456 2.63 4.63 10.56
#